data_AF-A0AAV7XUY8-F1
#
_entry.id   AF-A0AAV7XUY8-F1
#
_cell.length_a   1.000
_cell.length_b   1.000
_cell.length_c   1.000
_cell.angle_alpha   90.00
_cell.angle_beta   90.00
_cell.angle_gamma   90.00
#
_symmetry.space_group_name_H-M   'P 1'
#
loop_
_entity.id
_entity.type
_entity.pdbx_description
1 polymer ?
#
loop_
_entity_poly.entity_id
_entity_poly.type
_entity_poly.pdbx_seq_one_letter_code
_entity_poly.pdbx_strand_id
1 'polypeptide(L)'
;MTANEMRTFVRTLALLVGDLVLNDDPVWEFYLLLRDIVDFMLCRALQVEAISILSKKISEHHRLYCALFNDTLKPKHHNMLHYCTIMTLSGVPSNYACDRFEANHQPSIRDAKATTSRRNIALTLAVKEQLRVAHRLLLGKGLSAVLETGPEAPHSFTDFAILPQDFNDTDISQPKYVNYKGTKYQENSCVILGTDCDGGPLFGIVMHILLILLMRYA
;
A
#
# COMPACT_ATOMS: atom_id res chain seq x y z
N MET A 1 -22.62 3.66 4.13
CA MET A 1 -21.49 2.72 4.22
C MET A 1 -20.20 3.52 4.29
N THR A 2 -19.32 3.21 5.24
CA THR A 2 -17.99 3.82 5.35
C THR A 2 -17.02 3.24 4.33
N ALA A 3 -15.90 3.93 4.06
CA ALA A 3 -14.85 3.40 3.20
C ALA A 3 -14.32 2.04 3.69
N ASN A 4 -14.24 1.85 5.01
CA ASN A 4 -13.79 0.58 5.59
C ASN A 4 -14.82 -0.55 5.41
N GLU A 5 -16.12 -0.27 5.61
CA GLU A 5 -17.19 -1.23 5.32
C GLU A 5 -17.17 -1.68 3.86
N MET A 6 -16.94 -0.74 2.93
CA MET A 6 -16.88 -1.07 1.51
C MET A 6 -15.67 -1.94 1.16
N ARG A 7 -14.49 -1.62 1.73
CA ARG A 7 -13.28 -2.45 1.57
C ARG A 7 -13.47 -3.86 2.09
N THR A 8 -14.06 -3.98 3.28
CA THR A 8 -14.38 -5.29 3.86
C THR A 8 -15.30 -6.06 2.94
N PHE A 9 -16.40 -5.45 2.50
CA PHE A 9 -17.36 -6.10 1.62
C PHE A 9 -16.74 -6.62 0.32
N VAL A 10 -15.95 -5.80 -0.39
CA VAL A 10 -15.29 -6.23 -1.64
C VAL A 10 -14.35 -7.43 -1.42
N ARG A 11 -13.72 -7.54 -0.25
CA ARG A 11 -12.85 -8.67 0.06
C ARG A 11 -13.63 -9.90 0.51
N THR A 12 -14.64 -9.72 1.35
CA THR A 12 -15.37 -10.82 1.97
C THR A 12 -16.48 -11.37 1.10
N LEU A 13 -17.00 -10.61 0.13
CA LEU A 13 -18.09 -11.07 -0.74
C LEU A 13 -17.71 -12.36 -1.48
N ALA A 14 -16.46 -12.48 -1.93
CA ALA A 14 -15.96 -13.71 -2.56
C ALA A 14 -16.02 -14.93 -1.63
N LEU A 15 -15.84 -14.72 -0.32
CA LEU A 15 -15.91 -15.77 0.69
C LEU A 15 -17.35 -16.11 1.08
N LEU A 16 -18.25 -15.11 1.07
CA LEU A 16 -19.62 -15.26 1.56
C LEU A 16 -20.54 -15.99 0.57
N VAL A 17 -20.33 -15.81 -0.73
CA VAL A 17 -21.22 -16.34 -1.77
C VAL A 17 -20.49 -17.09 -2.88
N GLY A 18 -19.16 -17.20 -2.82
CA GLY A 18 -18.37 -17.78 -3.92
C GLY A 18 -18.67 -19.25 -4.19
N ASP A 19 -19.14 -20.00 -3.19
CA ASP A 19 -19.60 -21.38 -3.31
C ASP A 19 -20.99 -21.52 -3.96
N LEU A 20 -21.76 -20.43 -3.97
CA LEU A 20 -23.10 -20.37 -4.57
C LEU A 20 -23.07 -19.94 -6.04
N VAL A 21 -21.92 -19.47 -6.54
CA VAL A 21 -21.77 -19.00 -7.91
C VAL A 21 -21.46 -20.18 -8.82
N LEU A 22 -22.10 -20.20 -10.00
CA LEU A 22 -21.85 -21.20 -11.02
C LEU A 22 -20.40 -21.10 -11.53
N ASN A 23 -19.80 -22.24 -11.87
CA ASN A 23 -18.51 -22.26 -12.55
C ASN A 23 -18.61 -21.47 -13.87
N ASP A 24 -17.57 -20.70 -14.17
CA ASP A 24 -17.42 -19.91 -15.40
C ASP A 24 -18.47 -18.79 -15.58
N ASP A 25 -19.03 -18.25 -14.49
CA ASP A 25 -19.88 -17.05 -14.56
C ASP A 25 -19.04 -15.80 -14.93
N PRO A 26 -19.31 -15.15 -16.07
CA PRO A 26 -18.47 -14.05 -16.55
C PRO A 26 -18.63 -12.75 -15.73
N VAL A 27 -19.77 -12.56 -15.04
CA VAL A 27 -19.97 -11.43 -14.13
C VAL A 27 -19.17 -11.65 -12.85
N TRP A 28 -19.06 -12.90 -12.40
CA TRP A 28 -18.20 -13.27 -11.28
C TRP A 28 -16.72 -13.05 -11.58
N GLU A 29 -16.24 -13.47 -12.76
CA GLU A 29 -14.88 -13.20 -13.21
C GLU A 29 -14.58 -11.70 -13.25
N PHE A 30 -15.52 -10.91 -13.77
CA PHE A 30 -15.43 -9.45 -13.75
C PHE A 30 -15.29 -8.88 -12.34
N TYR A 31 -16.07 -9.40 -11.37
CA TYR A 31 -15.96 -9.03 -9.97
C TYR A 31 -14.61 -9.44 -9.34
N LEU A 32 -14.13 -10.66 -9.61
CA LEU A 32 -12.82 -11.12 -9.11
C LEU A 32 -11.69 -10.24 -9.64
N LEU A 33 -11.78 -9.81 -10.90
CA LEU A 33 -10.83 -8.89 -11.51
C LEU A 33 -10.87 -7.51 -10.83
N LEU A 34 -12.06 -6.98 -10.54
CA LEU A 34 -12.21 -5.75 -9.76
C LEU A 34 -11.61 -5.89 -8.35
N ARG A 35 -11.85 -7.03 -7.68
CA ARG A 35 -11.29 -7.32 -6.35
C ARG A 35 -9.77 -7.28 -6.38
N ASP A 36 -9.15 -7.94 -7.37
CA ASP A 36 -7.70 -7.92 -7.53
C ASP A 36 -7.17 -6.50 -7.73
N ILE A 37 -7.80 -5.70 -8.61
CA ILE A 37 -7.43 -4.28 -8.81
C ILE A 37 -7.51 -3.51 -7.49
N VAL A 38 -8.59 -3.68 -6.73
CA VAL A 38 -8.75 -3.04 -5.41
C VAL A 38 -7.62 -3.45 -4.46
N ASP A 39 -7.20 -4.71 -4.47
CA ASP A 39 -6.08 -5.17 -3.62
C ASP A 39 -4.74 -4.56 -4.01
N PHE A 40 -4.44 -4.40 -5.30
CA PHE A 40 -3.27 -3.63 -5.75
C PHE A 40 -3.31 -2.18 -5.24
N MET A 41 -4.47 -1.53 -5.33
CA MET A 41 -4.66 -0.13 -4.94
C MET A 41 -4.57 0.10 -3.43
N LEU A 42 -4.96 -0.91 -2.63
CA LEU A 42 -4.96 -0.86 -1.18
C LEU A 42 -3.68 -1.41 -0.54
N CYS A 43 -2.73 -1.91 -1.33
CA CYS A 43 -1.47 -2.39 -0.82
C CYS A 43 -0.64 -1.23 -0.24
N ARG A 44 -0.03 -1.44 0.94
CA ARG A 44 0.79 -0.40 1.60
C ARG A 44 2.13 -0.14 0.91
N ALA A 45 2.62 -1.14 0.19
CA ALA A 45 3.85 -1.10 -0.57
C ALA A 45 3.71 -2.01 -1.77
N LEU A 46 4.18 -1.54 -2.92
CA LEU A 46 4.13 -2.30 -4.16
C LEU A 46 5.43 -2.10 -4.91
N GLN A 47 5.95 -3.18 -5.49
CA GLN A 47 7.10 -3.12 -6.39
C GLN A 47 6.70 -2.45 -7.70
N VAL A 48 7.63 -1.74 -8.34
CA VAL A 48 7.36 -0.92 -9.52
C VAL A 48 6.90 -1.80 -10.69
N GLU A 49 7.48 -2.99 -10.81
CA GLU A 49 7.20 -3.99 -11.83
C GLU A 49 5.75 -4.45 -11.77
N ALA A 50 5.16 -4.51 -10.56
CA ALA A 50 3.78 -4.93 -10.36
C ALA A 50 2.75 -3.91 -10.91
N ILE A 51 3.17 -2.67 -11.18
CA ILE A 51 2.33 -1.64 -11.83
C ILE A 51 1.96 -2.07 -13.25
N SER A 52 2.86 -2.77 -13.95
CA SER A 52 2.59 -3.28 -15.30
C SER A 52 1.46 -4.34 -15.31
N ILE A 53 1.40 -5.17 -14.26
CA ILE A 53 0.36 -6.19 -14.06
C ILE A 53 -0.99 -5.50 -13.80
N LEU A 54 -0.98 -4.46 -12.96
CA LEU A 54 -2.16 -3.65 -12.69
C LEU A 54 -2.72 -3.02 -13.97
N SER A 55 -1.85 -2.48 -14.84
CA SER A 55 -2.27 -1.89 -16.12
C SER A 55 -3.03 -2.89 -17.02
N LYS A 56 -2.53 -4.13 -17.10
CA LYS A 56 -3.19 -5.21 -17.85
C LYS A 56 -4.53 -5.59 -17.24
N LYS A 57 -4.61 -5.73 -15.91
CA LYS A 57 -5.85 -6.03 -15.20
C LYS A 57 -6.91 -4.93 -15.41
N ILE A 58 -6.52 -3.66 -15.36
CA ILE A 58 -7.44 -2.52 -15.60
C ILE A 58 -7.97 -2.54 -17.03
N SER A 59 -7.10 -2.78 -18.02
CA SER A 59 -7.48 -2.84 -19.43
C SER A 59 -8.48 -3.97 -19.68
N GLU A 60 -8.22 -5.15 -19.11
CA GLU A 60 -9.12 -6.29 -19.20
C GLU A 60 -10.46 -6.03 -18.50
N HIS A 61 -10.44 -5.40 -17.32
CA HIS A 61 -11.65 -5.01 -16.60
C HIS A 61 -12.54 -4.07 -17.43
N HIS A 62 -11.95 -3.07 -18.09
CA HIS A 62 -12.72 -2.18 -18.96
C HIS A 62 -13.29 -2.90 -20.19
N ARG A 63 -12.52 -3.82 -20.79
CA ARG A 63 -12.99 -4.63 -21.92
C ARG A 63 -14.20 -5.47 -21.52
N LEU A 64 -14.13 -6.17 -20.38
CA LEU A 64 -15.21 -6.98 -19.84
C LEU A 64 -16.43 -6.14 -19.46
N TYR A 65 -16.24 -4.95 -18.87
CA TYR A 65 -17.36 -4.05 -18.55
C TYR A 65 -18.19 -3.71 -19.79
N CYS A 66 -17.54 -3.28 -20.87
CA CYS A 66 -18.23 -2.94 -22.12
C CYS A 66 -18.93 -4.16 -22.73
N ALA A 67 -18.28 -5.32 -22.70
CA ALA A 67 -18.82 -6.55 -23.28
C ALA A 67 -20.03 -7.11 -22.50
N LEU A 68 -19.96 -7.13 -21.15
CA LEU A 68 -20.97 -7.75 -20.31
C LEU A 68 -22.20 -6.86 -20.09
N PHE A 69 -21.99 -5.56 -19.92
CA PHE A 69 -23.06 -4.62 -19.58
C PHE A 69 -23.57 -3.81 -20.78
N ASN A 70 -22.90 -3.92 -21.94
CA ASN A 70 -23.21 -3.15 -23.14
C ASN A 70 -23.33 -1.64 -22.85
N ASP A 71 -22.46 -1.13 -21.97
CA ASP A 71 -22.46 0.24 -21.46
C ASP A 71 -21.10 0.91 -21.71
N THR A 72 -21.09 2.23 -21.68
CA THR A 72 -19.89 3.04 -21.89
C THR A 72 -19.07 3.21 -20.61
N LEU A 73 -17.76 3.38 -20.77
CA LEU A 73 -16.87 3.59 -19.64
C LEU A 73 -17.17 4.92 -18.93
N LYS A 74 -17.63 4.81 -17.69
CA LYS A 74 -17.84 5.93 -16.77
C LYS A 74 -16.54 6.68 -16.43
N PRO A 75 -16.60 7.95 -15.97
CA PRO A 75 -15.40 8.73 -15.59
C PRO A 75 -14.47 8.03 -14.58
N LYS A 76 -15.02 7.21 -13.68
CA LYS A 76 -14.23 6.41 -12.73
C LYS A 76 -13.30 5.41 -13.43
N HIS A 77 -13.75 4.81 -14.53
CA HIS A 77 -12.93 3.91 -15.35
C HIS A 77 -11.81 4.68 -16.06
N HIS A 78 -12.11 5.87 -16.58
CA HIS A 78 -11.07 6.73 -17.16
C HIS A 78 -10.00 7.11 -16.12
N ASN A 79 -10.41 7.51 -14.92
CA ASN A 79 -9.48 7.81 -13.82
C ASN A 79 -8.62 6.60 -13.46
N MET A 80 -9.16 5.38 -13.58
CA MET A 80 -8.44 4.15 -13.25
C MET A 80 -7.22 3.92 -14.14
N LEU A 81 -7.27 4.35 -15.41
CA LEU A 81 -6.14 4.26 -16.34
C LEU A 81 -4.93 5.07 -15.86
N HIS A 82 -5.18 6.20 -15.21
CA HIS A 82 -4.11 7.09 -14.71
C HIS A 82 -3.45 6.57 -13.43
N TYR A 83 -4.04 5.58 -12.74
CA TYR A 83 -3.45 5.07 -11.50
C TYR A 83 -2.08 4.47 -11.72
N CYS A 84 -1.82 3.81 -12.85
CA CYS A 84 -0.48 3.27 -13.11
C CYS A 84 0.57 4.39 -13.17
N THR A 85 0.29 5.47 -13.90
CA THR A 85 1.16 6.65 -14.00
C THR A 85 1.34 7.32 -12.64
N ILE A 86 0.25 7.52 -11.89
CA ILE A 86 0.30 8.12 -10.55
C ILE A 86 1.11 7.22 -9.61
N MET A 87 0.97 5.89 -9.70
CA MET A 87 1.71 4.96 -8.85
C MET A 87 3.21 4.96 -9.13
N THR A 88 3.61 5.10 -10.39
CA THR A 88 5.02 5.25 -10.76
C THR A 88 5.62 6.54 -10.22
N LEU A 89 4.87 7.64 -10.23
CA LEU A 89 5.37 8.97 -9.83
C LEU A 89 5.27 9.24 -8.31
N SER A 90 4.19 8.78 -7.67
CA SER A 90 3.80 9.13 -6.30
C SER A 90 3.70 7.93 -5.36
N GLY A 91 3.89 6.71 -5.87
CA GLY A 91 3.77 5.47 -5.09
C GLY A 91 2.31 5.01 -4.93
N VAL A 92 2.11 4.03 -4.04
CA VAL A 92 0.81 3.37 -3.89
C VAL A 92 -0.29 4.30 -3.36
N PRO A 93 -1.53 4.19 -3.88
CA PRO A 93 -2.63 5.11 -3.54
C PRO A 93 -3.08 5.06 -2.09
N SER A 94 -2.90 3.93 -1.41
CA SER A 94 -3.21 3.81 0.01
C SER A 94 -2.49 4.82 0.89
N ASN A 95 -1.31 5.31 0.46
CA ASN A 95 -0.45 6.17 1.28
C ASN A 95 -0.87 7.64 1.22
N TYR A 96 -1.56 8.06 0.16
CA TYR A 96 -2.12 9.41 0.00
C TYR A 96 -3.65 9.42 -0.11
N ALA A 97 -4.31 8.30 0.21
CA ALA A 97 -5.76 8.22 0.27
C ALA A 97 -6.34 9.15 1.35
N CYS A 98 -7.47 9.77 1.05
CA CYS A 98 -8.09 10.76 1.94
C CYS A 98 -8.93 10.16 3.08
N ASP A 99 -9.09 8.83 3.16
CA ASP A 99 -9.96 8.23 4.19
C ASP A 99 -9.46 8.51 5.61
N ARG A 100 -8.13 8.68 5.79
CA ARG A 100 -7.54 9.07 7.07
C ARG A 100 -7.92 10.48 7.48
N PHE A 101 -7.99 11.40 6.51
CA PHE A 101 -8.45 12.76 6.77
C PHE A 101 -9.92 12.72 7.19
N GLU A 102 -10.77 11.99 6.47
CA GLU A 102 -12.18 11.84 6.85
C GLU A 102 -12.34 11.22 8.24
N ALA A 103 -11.59 10.18 8.56
CA ALA A 103 -11.56 9.56 9.89
C ALA A 103 -11.11 10.54 10.98
N ASN A 104 -10.14 11.42 10.68
CA ASN A 104 -9.66 12.44 11.61
C ASN A 104 -10.73 13.50 11.94
N HIS A 105 -11.70 13.73 11.06
CA HIS A 105 -12.80 14.67 11.33
C HIS A 105 -13.89 14.06 12.24
N GLN A 106 -14.02 12.72 12.27
CA GLN A 106 -15.09 12.04 13.03
C GLN A 106 -15.10 12.34 14.54
N PRO A 107 -13.95 12.38 15.25
CA PRO A 107 -13.91 12.76 16.66
C PRO A 107 -14.49 14.15 16.92
N SER A 108 -14.14 15.16 16.10
CA SER A 108 -14.68 16.52 16.20
C SER A 108 -16.18 16.57 15.95
N ILE A 109 -16.67 15.83 14.96
CA ILE A 109 -18.12 15.72 14.69
C ILE A 109 -18.84 15.09 15.89
N ARG A 110 -18.28 14.02 16.46
CA ARG A 110 -18.83 13.34 17.64
C ARG A 110 -18.84 14.28 18.87
N ASP A 111 -17.76 15.02 19.10
CA ASP A 111 -17.68 15.99 20.18
C ASP A 111 -18.69 17.13 20.02
N ALA A 112 -18.87 17.61 18.79
CA ALA A 112 -19.84 18.65 18.50
C ALA A 112 -21.27 18.20 18.81
N LYS A 113 -21.59 16.95 18.47
CA LYS A 113 -22.90 16.36 18.79
C LYS A 113 -23.11 16.12 20.28
N ALA A 114 -22.06 15.76 21.01
CA ALA A 114 -22.13 15.49 22.45
C ALA A 114 -22.14 16.76 23.33
N THR A 115 -21.66 17.89 22.80
CA THR A 115 -21.57 19.15 23.56
C THR A 115 -22.94 19.81 23.66
N THR A 116 -23.40 20.09 24.87
CA THR A 116 -24.70 20.71 25.14
C THR A 116 -24.71 22.23 24.92
N SER A 117 -23.56 22.89 25.13
CA SER A 117 -23.38 24.33 24.93
C SER A 117 -22.96 24.66 23.49
N ARG A 118 -23.70 25.55 22.82
CA ARG A 118 -23.41 26.01 21.44
C ARG A 118 -22.82 27.41 21.34
N ARG A 119 -22.50 28.04 22.47
CA ARG A 119 -22.06 29.45 22.53
C ARG A 119 -20.78 29.72 21.73
N ASN A 120 -19.83 28.77 21.73
CA ASN A 120 -18.66 28.78 20.85
C ASN A 120 -18.14 27.36 20.62
N ILE A 121 -18.71 26.69 19.61
CA ILE A 121 -18.37 25.30 19.31
C ILE A 121 -16.94 25.15 18.77
N ALA A 122 -16.49 26.10 17.95
CA ALA A 122 -15.16 26.07 17.35
C ALA A 122 -14.06 26.11 18.42
N LEU A 123 -14.20 27.00 19.41
CA LEU A 123 -13.29 27.05 20.56
C LEU A 123 -13.28 25.73 21.34
N THR A 124 -14.46 25.17 21.61
CA THR A 124 -14.59 23.91 22.34
C THR A 124 -13.87 22.76 21.62
N LEU A 125 -14.08 22.64 20.31
CA LEU A 125 -13.42 21.62 19.49
C LEU A 125 -11.90 21.84 19.42
N ALA A 126 -11.45 23.08 19.25
CA ALA A 126 -10.03 23.41 19.20
C ALA A 126 -9.30 23.02 20.50
N VAL A 127 -9.88 23.33 21.67
CA VAL A 127 -9.31 22.95 22.97
C VAL A 127 -9.23 21.42 23.12
N LYS A 128 -10.29 20.69 22.71
CA LYS A 128 -10.27 19.22 22.75
C LYS A 128 -9.20 18.62 21.85
N GLU A 129 -9.02 19.14 20.64
CA GLU A 129 -7.97 18.68 19.73
C GLU A 129 -6.57 19.00 20.28
N GLN A 130 -6.36 20.18 20.85
CA GLN A 130 -5.09 20.53 21.52
C GLN A 130 -4.74 19.53 22.62
N LEU A 131 -5.71 19.14 23.46
CA LEU A 131 -5.52 18.14 24.51
C LEU A 131 -5.19 16.75 23.94
N ARG A 132 -5.85 16.34 22.86
CA ARG A 132 -5.56 15.06 22.17
C ARG A 132 -4.13 15.03 21.62
N VAL A 133 -3.69 16.12 20.99
CA VAL A 133 -2.34 16.24 20.44
C VAL A 133 -1.30 16.22 21.57
N ALA A 134 -1.50 17.01 22.63
CA ALA A 134 -0.60 17.04 23.79
C ALA A 134 -0.42 15.64 24.40
N HIS A 135 -1.52 14.91 24.61
CA HIS A 135 -1.48 13.54 25.11
C HIS A 135 -0.72 12.59 24.18
N ARG A 136 -0.90 12.70 22.86
CA ARG A 136 -0.20 11.87 21.88
C ARG A 136 1.31 12.11 21.87
N LEU A 137 1.71 13.37 21.98
CA LEU A 137 3.12 13.78 22.02
C LEU A 137 3.80 13.28 23.31
N LEU A 138 3.15 13.42 24.46
CA LEU A 138 3.66 12.92 25.74
C LEU A 138 3.89 11.41 25.73
N LEU A 139 3.09 10.66 24.98
CA LEU A 139 3.22 9.20 24.85
C LEU A 139 4.15 8.75 23.71
N GLY A 140 4.70 9.66 22.90
CA GLY A 140 5.53 9.31 21.74
C GLY A 140 4.83 8.44 20.68
N LYS A 141 3.48 8.42 20.66
CA LYS A 141 2.72 7.50 19.79
C LYS A 141 2.66 8.00 18.34
N GLY A 142 3.30 7.28 17.43
CA GLY A 142 3.18 7.46 15.97
C GLY A 142 4.33 8.22 15.30
N LEU A 143 5.49 8.28 15.95
CA LEU A 143 6.75 8.72 15.37
C LEU A 143 7.58 7.47 15.01
N SER A 144 7.24 6.79 13.91
CA SER A 144 8.03 5.62 13.45
C SER A 144 9.28 6.07 12.70
N ALA A 145 10.36 5.29 12.85
CA ALA A 145 11.60 5.50 12.12
C ALA A 145 11.42 5.16 10.62
N VAL A 146 12.13 5.89 9.76
CA VAL A 146 12.12 5.68 8.29
C VAL A 146 12.76 4.34 7.89
N LEU A 147 13.65 3.84 8.74
CA LEU A 147 14.36 2.58 8.62
C LEU A 147 14.34 1.88 9.99
N GLU A 148 13.80 0.67 10.03
CA GLU A 148 13.93 -0.20 11.21
C GLU A 148 14.71 -1.44 10.77
N THR A 149 15.84 -1.68 11.41
CA THR A 149 16.70 -2.83 11.15
C THR A 149 16.40 -3.95 12.13
N GLY A 150 16.39 -5.18 11.63
CA GLY A 150 16.39 -6.38 12.46
C GLY A 150 17.77 -6.64 13.08
N PRO A 151 17.90 -7.67 13.93
CA PRO A 151 19.18 -8.06 14.51
C PRO A 151 20.20 -8.44 13.43
N GLU A 152 21.47 -8.14 13.68
CA GLU A 152 22.58 -8.50 12.80
C GLU A 152 22.74 -10.03 12.71
N ALA A 153 22.88 -10.52 11.48
CA ALA A 153 23.26 -11.88 11.18
C ALA A 153 24.79 -11.97 11.03
N PRO A 154 25.39 -13.14 11.31
CA PRO A 154 26.79 -13.38 10.99
C PRO A 154 27.03 -13.20 9.48
N HIS A 155 28.18 -12.61 9.13
CA HIS A 155 28.50 -12.27 7.74
C HIS A 155 28.60 -13.53 6.89
N SER A 156 27.57 -13.80 6.08
CA SER A 156 27.52 -15.01 5.23
C SER A 156 27.79 -14.70 3.76
N PHE A 157 27.83 -13.42 3.37
CA PHE A 157 28.11 -13.02 2.00
C PHE A 157 29.62 -12.83 1.81
N THR A 158 30.20 -13.61 0.89
CA THR A 158 31.65 -13.61 0.62
C THR A 158 32.01 -13.02 -0.75
N ASP A 159 31.02 -12.83 -1.65
CA ASP A 159 31.25 -12.42 -3.04
C ASP A 159 31.12 -10.90 -3.23
N PHE A 160 32.06 -10.15 -2.63
CA PHE A 160 32.14 -8.69 -2.79
C PHE A 160 32.46 -8.25 -4.24
N ALA A 161 32.87 -9.18 -5.12
CA ALA A 161 33.17 -8.90 -6.53
C ALA A 161 31.95 -8.49 -7.37
N ILE A 162 30.72 -8.77 -6.89
CA ILE A 162 29.46 -8.41 -7.57
C ILE A 162 29.03 -6.98 -7.22
N LEU A 163 29.60 -6.41 -6.16
CA LEU A 163 29.28 -5.06 -5.73
C LEU A 163 29.97 -4.02 -6.63
N PRO A 164 29.29 -2.93 -7.01
CA PRO A 164 29.95 -1.80 -7.67
C PRO A 164 31.15 -1.31 -6.85
N GLN A 165 32.23 -0.87 -7.53
CA GLN A 165 33.51 -0.52 -6.90
C GLN A 165 33.40 0.50 -5.75
N ASP A 166 32.37 1.36 -5.80
CA ASP A 166 32.07 2.38 -4.78
C ASP A 166 31.66 1.80 -3.41
N PHE A 167 31.39 0.49 -3.31
CA PHE A 167 30.88 -0.16 -2.09
C PHE A 167 31.92 -0.98 -1.32
N ASN A 168 33.15 -1.09 -1.80
CA ASN A 168 34.18 -1.92 -1.15
C ASN A 168 34.77 -1.31 0.15
N ASP A 169 34.64 0.00 0.36
CA ASP A 169 35.30 0.75 1.45
C ASP A 169 34.34 1.20 2.57
N THR A 170 33.07 0.77 2.59
CA THR A 170 32.08 1.24 3.60
C THR A 170 31.74 0.14 4.61
N ASP A 171 31.43 0.50 5.86
CA ASP A 171 30.91 -0.45 6.87
C ASP A 171 29.60 -1.08 6.39
N ILE A 172 29.66 -2.36 5.99
CA ILE A 172 28.50 -3.16 5.53
C ILE A 172 27.94 -3.92 6.73
N SER A 173 26.70 -3.64 7.11
CA SER A 173 25.94 -4.43 8.10
C SER A 173 25.01 -5.42 7.39
N GLN A 174 24.86 -6.62 7.94
CA GLN A 174 23.94 -7.66 7.43
C GLN A 174 22.79 -7.92 8.41
N PRO A 175 21.69 -7.17 8.34
CA PRO A 175 20.50 -7.42 9.15
C PRO A 175 19.64 -8.57 8.59
N LYS A 176 19.06 -9.41 9.46
CA LYS A 176 18.14 -10.50 9.06
C LYS A 176 16.89 -10.02 8.32
N TYR A 177 16.42 -8.83 8.65
CA TYR A 177 15.33 -8.16 7.95
C TYR A 177 15.53 -6.64 8.00
N VAL A 178 14.96 -5.95 7.03
CA VAL A 178 14.91 -4.49 6.98
C VAL A 178 13.49 -4.05 6.71
N ASN A 179 12.98 -3.16 7.54
CA ASN A 179 11.75 -2.42 7.25
C ASN A 179 12.15 -1.05 6.70
N TYR A 180 12.01 -0.88 5.39
CA TYR A 180 12.28 0.38 4.71
C TYR A 180 10.98 1.01 4.25
N LYS A 181 10.66 2.20 4.76
CA LYS A 181 9.44 2.94 4.39
C LYS A 181 8.14 2.11 4.49
N GLY A 182 8.09 1.14 5.41
CA GLY A 182 6.93 0.28 5.64
C GLY A 182 6.92 -1.02 4.82
N THR A 183 7.91 -1.27 3.97
CA THR A 183 8.11 -2.56 3.30
C THR A 183 9.12 -3.39 4.07
N LYS A 184 8.69 -4.56 4.56
CA LYS A 184 9.58 -5.52 5.22
C LYS A 184 10.22 -6.45 4.19
N TYR A 185 11.53 -6.40 4.11
CA TYR A 185 12.37 -7.34 3.36
C TYR A 185 13.03 -8.30 4.33
N GLN A 186 13.05 -9.59 3.99
CA GLN A 186 13.66 -10.64 4.79
C GLN A 186 14.35 -11.66 3.87
N GLU A 187 15.38 -12.34 4.37
CA GLU A 187 15.94 -13.52 3.68
C GLU A 187 14.83 -14.54 3.37
N ASN A 188 14.89 -15.14 2.19
CA ASN A 188 13.87 -16.00 1.59
C ASN A 188 12.52 -15.33 1.25
N SER A 189 12.42 -14.00 1.33
CA SER A 189 11.23 -13.31 0.80
C SER A 189 11.24 -13.31 -0.73
N CYS A 190 10.06 -13.52 -1.32
CA CYS A 190 9.86 -13.44 -2.76
C CYS A 190 9.66 -11.98 -3.17
N VAL A 191 10.43 -11.54 -4.16
CA VAL A 191 10.38 -10.21 -4.76
C VAL A 191 10.12 -10.35 -6.26
N ILE A 192 9.33 -9.45 -6.83
CA ILE A 192 9.12 -9.33 -8.27
C ILE A 192 10.32 -8.59 -8.85
N LEU A 193 11.00 -9.20 -9.82
CA LEU A 193 12.18 -8.66 -10.51
C LEU A 193 11.82 -7.96 -11.83
N GLY A 194 10.68 -8.31 -12.43
CA GLY A 194 10.30 -7.80 -13.74
C GLY A 194 9.05 -8.45 -14.30
N THR A 195 8.85 -8.27 -15.60
CA THR A 195 7.86 -9.00 -16.39
C THR A 195 8.54 -9.77 -17.50
N ASP A 196 8.08 -11.00 -17.73
CA ASP A 196 8.53 -11.85 -18.84
C ASP A 196 8.01 -11.34 -20.19
N CYS A 197 8.52 -11.89 -21.30
CA CYS A 197 8.08 -11.57 -22.67
C CYS A 197 6.59 -11.87 -22.90
N ASP A 198 6.05 -12.89 -22.24
CA ASP A 198 4.61 -13.21 -22.23
C ASP A 198 3.81 -12.38 -21.22
N GLY A 199 4.51 -11.54 -20.46
CA GLY A 199 3.89 -10.53 -19.64
C GLY A 199 3.47 -10.96 -18.23
N GLY A 200 3.89 -12.15 -17.80
CA GLY A 200 3.77 -12.60 -16.41
C GLY A 200 4.85 -11.99 -15.50
N PRO A 201 4.63 -11.96 -14.16
CA PRO A 201 5.63 -11.50 -13.20
C PRO A 201 6.83 -12.45 -13.13
N LEU A 202 8.04 -11.91 -13.22
CA LEU A 202 9.27 -12.62 -12.89
C LEU A 202 9.52 -12.48 -11.39
N PHE A 203 9.65 -13.61 -10.71
CA PHE A 203 9.93 -13.66 -9.27
C PHE A 203 11.39 -14.01 -9.00
N GLY A 204 11.94 -13.40 -7.95
CA GLY A 204 13.25 -13.68 -7.39
C GLY A 204 13.15 -13.87 -5.89
N ILE A 205 14.13 -14.57 -5.32
CA ILE A 205 14.21 -14.81 -3.88
C ILE A 205 15.34 -13.93 -3.31
N VAL A 206 15.05 -13.21 -2.23
CA VAL A 206 16.06 -12.43 -1.51
C VAL A 206 16.97 -13.39 -0.76
N MET A 207 18.22 -13.51 -1.23
CA MET A 207 19.23 -14.37 -0.59
C MET A 207 19.91 -13.67 0.58
N HIS A 208 20.39 -12.43 0.37
CA HIS A 208 21.10 -11.65 1.39
C HIS A 208 20.67 -10.18 1.35
N ILE A 209 20.62 -9.54 2.51
CA ILE A 209 20.33 -8.10 2.65
C ILE A 209 21.60 -7.41 3.16
N LEU A 210 22.06 -6.41 2.40
CA LEU A 210 23.23 -5.59 2.76
C LEU A 210 22.74 -4.18 3.10
N LEU A 211 23.08 -3.70 4.29
CA LEU A 211 22.85 -2.32 4.71
C LEU A 211 24.18 -1.57 4.68
N ILE A 212 24.26 -0.51 3.87
CA ILE A 212 25.44 0.34 3.78
C ILE A 212 25.14 1.66 4.49
N LEU A 213 25.92 1.95 5.53
CA LEU A 213 25.87 3.24 6.21
C LEU A 213 26.82 4.21 5.50
N LEU A 214 26.30 4.95 4.52
CA LEU A 214 27.05 6.06 3.95
C LEU A 214 27.22 7.14 5.02
N MET A 215 28.42 7.22 5.61
CA MET A 215 28.80 8.38 6.41
C MET A 215 28.83 9.60 5.48
N ARG A 216 27.74 10.37 5.48
CA ARG A 216 27.76 11.71 4.90
C ARG A 216 28.71 12.54 5.74
N TYR A 217 29.90 12.82 5.21
CA TYR A 217 30.76 13.89 5.71
C TYR A 217 29.93 15.18 5.71
N ALA A 218 29.84 15.80 6.90
CA ALA A 218 29.19 17.09 7.12
C ALA A 218 29.98 18.24 6.49
#